data_AF-A0AAD5S857-F1
#
_entry.id   AF-A0AAD5S857-F1
#
_cell.length_a   1.000
_cell.length_b   1.000
_cell.length_c   1.000
_cell.angle_alpha   90.00
_cell.angle_beta   90.00
_cell.angle_gamma   90.00
#
_symmetry.space_group_name_H-M   'P 1'
#
loop_
_entity.id
_entity.type
_entity.pdbx_description
1 polymer ?
#
loop_
_entity_poly.entity_id
_entity_poly.type
_entity_poly.pdbx_seq_one_letter_code
_entity_poly.pdbx_strand_id
1 'polypeptide(L)'
;MTTFLADLWKEYAQGDSRYMNSDPFVTIMEAITAIFWGSGSFLTAWAIYTNHPIRHILQFLISTGQMYGDVLYYLTTLWEGAPHCSPHPFHFWFYFITLNGFWIVIPLIIMFSSGRAMYVALAEQQRRGKSKRL
;
A
#
# COMPACT_ATOMS: atom_id res chain seq x y z
N MET A 1 -20.15 -13.88 21.13
CA MET A 1 -19.54 -12.54 20.98
C MET A 1 -18.44 -12.66 19.95
N THR A 2 -18.45 -11.80 18.93
CA THR A 2 -17.32 -11.65 18.01
C THR A 2 -16.19 -10.88 18.68
N THR A 3 -14.97 -11.02 18.18
CA THR A 3 -13.82 -10.24 18.67
C THR A 3 -13.91 -8.80 18.15
N PHE A 4 -13.26 -7.86 18.85
CA PHE A 4 -13.21 -6.46 18.42
C PHE A 4 -12.75 -6.29 16.97
N LEU A 5 -11.72 -7.03 16.54
CA LEU A 5 -11.23 -6.99 15.15
C LEU A 5 -12.27 -7.50 14.15
N ALA A 6 -13.05 -8.52 14.51
CA ALA A 6 -14.13 -9.01 13.66
C ALA A 6 -15.25 -7.97 13.54
N ASP A 7 -15.54 -7.22 14.60
CA ASP A 7 -16.54 -6.14 14.53
C ASP A 7 -16.05 -4.94 13.73
N LEU A 8 -14.75 -4.63 13.77
CA LEU A 8 -14.15 -3.61 12.89
C LEU A 8 -14.28 -3.98 11.40
N TRP A 9 -14.01 -5.23 11.04
CA TRP A 9 -14.18 -5.71 9.66
C TRP A 9 -15.65 -5.67 9.20
N LYS A 10 -16.60 -5.99 10.08
CA LYS A 10 -18.04 -5.85 9.77
C LYS A 10 -18.44 -4.40 9.52
N GLU A 11 -17.91 -3.47 10.31
CA GLU A 11 -18.16 -2.03 10.12
C GLU A 11 -17.60 -1.57 8.78
N TYR A 12 -16.34 -1.92 8.49
CA TYR A 12 -15.71 -1.56 7.22
C TYR A 12 -16.40 -2.18 6.00
N ALA A 13 -16.95 -3.39 6.15
CA ALA A 13 -17.70 -4.07 5.10
C ALA A 13 -19.01 -3.37 4.70
N GLN A 14 -19.44 -2.34 5.43
CA GLN A 14 -20.49 -1.44 4.96
C GLN A 14 -20.04 -0.61 3.75
N GLY A 15 -18.74 -0.36 3.59
CA GLY A 15 -18.15 0.26 2.41
C GLY A 15 -18.07 -0.71 1.22
N ASP A 16 -17.66 -1.95 1.49
CA ASP A 16 -17.57 -3.03 0.51
C ASP A 16 -17.88 -4.38 1.13
N SER A 17 -19.00 -4.98 0.70
CA SER A 17 -19.51 -6.24 1.24
C SER A 17 -18.60 -7.46 1.00
N ARG A 18 -17.65 -7.39 0.06
CA ARG A 18 -16.72 -8.51 -0.25
C ARG A 18 -15.86 -8.91 0.95
N TYR A 19 -15.59 -7.98 1.86
CA TYR A 19 -14.87 -8.25 3.11
C TYR A 19 -15.62 -9.20 4.07
N MET A 20 -16.92 -9.44 3.86
CA MET A 20 -17.70 -10.44 4.61
C MET A 20 -18.02 -11.71 3.81
N ASN A 21 -17.74 -11.72 2.50
CA ASN A 21 -18.16 -12.80 1.59
C ASN A 21 -16.98 -13.60 1.01
N SER A 22 -15.76 -13.38 1.51
CA SER A 22 -14.54 -14.08 1.07
C SER A 22 -14.35 -14.03 -0.45
N ASP A 23 -14.54 -12.85 -1.05
CA ASP A 23 -14.27 -12.64 -2.47
C ASP A 23 -12.82 -13.06 -2.82
N PRO A 24 -12.58 -13.83 -3.90
CA PRO A 24 -11.25 -14.35 -4.20
C PRO A 24 -10.19 -13.27 -4.38
N PHE A 25 -10.53 -12.17 -5.06
CA PHE A 25 -9.56 -11.09 -5.30
C PHE A 25 -9.20 -10.39 -3.99
N VAL A 26 -10.21 -9.93 -3.24
CA VAL A 26 -9.99 -9.24 -1.95
C VAL A 26 -9.24 -10.15 -0.98
N THR A 27 -9.65 -11.42 -0.87
CA THR A 27 -9.02 -12.39 0.04
C THR A 27 -7.54 -12.59 -0.27
N ILE A 28 -7.18 -12.80 -1.54
CA ILE A 28 -5.79 -13.03 -1.95
C ILE A 28 -4.96 -11.75 -1.80
N MET A 29 -5.50 -10.61 -2.23
CA MET A 29 -4.82 -9.31 -2.14
C MET A 29 -4.51 -8.94 -0.68
N GLU A 30 -5.48 -9.10 0.22
CA GLU A 30 -5.31 -8.83 1.65
C GLU A 30 -4.35 -9.83 2.30
N ALA A 31 -4.38 -11.10 1.92
CA ALA A 31 -3.42 -12.09 2.41
C ALA A 31 -1.98 -11.72 2.03
N ILE A 32 -1.74 -11.33 0.78
CA ILE A 32 -0.43 -10.83 0.33
C ILE A 32 -0.05 -9.57 1.13
N THR A 33 -0.99 -8.65 1.32
CA THR A 33 -0.76 -7.41 2.06
C THR A 33 -0.38 -7.69 3.51
N ALA A 34 -1.10 -8.56 4.20
CA ALA A 34 -0.82 -8.93 5.58
C ALA A 34 0.55 -9.63 5.70
N ILE A 35 0.83 -10.61 4.84
CA ILE A 35 2.04 -11.45 4.93
C ILE A 35 3.29 -10.68 4.50
N PHE A 36 3.26 -9.95 3.37
CA PHE A 36 4.45 -9.33 2.80
C PHE A 36 4.56 -7.85 3.14
N TRP A 37 3.51 -7.06 2.91
CA TRP A 37 3.56 -5.62 3.14
C TRP A 37 3.51 -5.27 4.63
N GLY A 38 2.70 -5.99 5.40
CA GLY A 38 2.62 -5.86 6.86
C GLY A 38 3.95 -6.21 7.53
N SER A 39 4.46 -7.43 7.31
CA SER A 39 5.75 -7.85 7.89
C SER A 39 6.93 -6.99 7.40
N GLY A 40 6.96 -6.67 6.09
CA GLY A 40 7.97 -5.80 5.50
C GLY A 40 7.96 -4.39 6.06
N SER A 41 6.80 -3.88 6.49
CA SER A 41 6.69 -2.55 7.11
C SER A 41 7.39 -2.51 8.47
N PHE A 42 7.37 -3.59 9.26
CA PHE A 42 8.15 -3.68 10.50
C PHE A 42 9.66 -3.68 10.21
N LEU A 43 10.11 -4.42 9.19
CA LEU A 43 11.50 -4.40 8.76
C LEU A 43 11.92 -3.01 8.29
N THR A 44 11.02 -2.31 7.58
CA THR A 44 11.24 -0.93 7.14
C THR A 44 11.37 0.03 8.32
N ALA A 45 10.52 -0.09 9.33
CA ALA A 45 10.60 0.71 10.54
C ALA A 45 11.94 0.50 11.27
N TRP A 46 12.40 -0.75 11.39
CA TRP A 46 13.72 -1.07 11.93
C TRP A 46 14.85 -0.44 11.09
N ALA A 47 14.77 -0.53 9.76
CA ALA A 47 15.77 0.06 8.86
C ALA A 47 15.79 1.59 8.93
N ILE A 48 14.64 2.23 9.15
CA ILE A 48 14.56 3.69 9.41
C ILE A 48 15.24 4.02 10.73
N TYR A 49 14.89 3.30 11.81
CA TYR A 49 15.43 3.52 13.15
C TYR A 49 16.96 3.37 13.20
N THR A 50 17.50 2.35 12.52
CA THR A 50 18.94 2.10 12.43
C THR A 50 19.66 2.91 11.37
N ASN A 51 18.95 3.81 10.66
CA ASN A 51 19.48 4.58 9.53
C ASN A 51 20.10 3.69 8.43
N HIS A 52 19.61 2.47 8.27
CA HIS A 52 20.16 1.48 7.34
C HIS A 52 19.79 1.84 5.88
N PRO A 53 20.74 1.80 4.92
CA PRO A 53 20.49 2.22 3.53
C PRO A 53 19.35 1.46 2.83
N ILE A 54 19.12 0.20 3.21
CA ILE A 54 18.04 -0.63 2.67
C ILE A 54 16.64 -0.02 2.86
N ARG A 55 16.48 0.90 3.82
CA ARG A 55 15.18 1.54 4.10
C ARG A 55 14.56 2.15 2.84
N HIS A 56 15.35 2.70 1.92
CA HIS A 56 14.83 3.35 0.72
C HIS A 56 14.33 2.32 -0.29
N ILE A 57 15.01 1.16 -0.38
CA ILE A 57 14.58 0.03 -1.21
C ILE A 57 13.28 -0.54 -0.65
N LEU A 58 13.22 -0.80 0.66
CA LEU A 58 12.03 -1.37 1.30
C LEU A 58 10.83 -0.42 1.22
N GLN A 59 11.03 0.87 1.54
CA GLN A 59 10.00 1.91 1.40
C GLN A 59 9.45 1.95 -0.02
N PHE A 60 10.32 1.97 -1.04
CA PHE A 60 9.88 2.01 -2.43
C PHE A 60 9.13 0.74 -2.84
N LEU A 61 9.65 -0.44 -2.49
CA LEU A 61 9.04 -1.73 -2.83
C LEU A 61 7.66 -1.91 -2.19
N ILE A 62 7.55 -1.69 -0.89
CA ILE A 62 6.29 -1.84 -0.15
C ILE A 62 5.26 -0.81 -0.62
N SER A 63 5.69 0.44 -0.83
CA SER A 63 4.80 1.48 -1.36
C SER A 63 4.29 1.15 -2.76
N THR A 64 5.13 0.56 -3.61
CA THR A 64 4.70 0.06 -4.92
C THR A 64 3.64 -1.04 -4.77
N GLY A 65 3.85 -1.98 -3.84
CA GLY A 65 2.91 -3.06 -3.55
C GLY A 65 1.55 -2.56 -3.06
N GLN A 66 1.55 -1.62 -2.11
CA GLN A 66 0.33 -0.99 -1.58
C GLN A 66 -0.44 -0.25 -2.68
N MET A 67 0.26 0.61 -3.42
CA MET A 67 -0.36 1.36 -4.52
C MET A 67 -0.89 0.43 -5.62
N TYR A 68 -0.14 -0.61 -5.99
CA TYR A 68 -0.57 -1.55 -7.03
C TYR A 68 -1.81 -2.34 -6.62
N GLY A 69 -1.84 -2.86 -5.39
CA GLY A 69 -3.01 -3.56 -4.85
C GLY A 69 -4.25 -2.67 -4.83
N ASP A 70 -4.11 -1.45 -4.33
CA ASP A 70 -5.24 -0.53 -4.18
C ASP A 70 -5.73 0.03 -5.53
N VAL A 71 -4.83 0.25 -6.50
CA VAL A 71 -5.24 0.56 -7.88
C VAL A 71 -6.04 -0.59 -8.50
N LEU A 72 -5.59 -1.84 -8.33
CA LEU A 72 -6.36 -2.99 -8.81
C LEU A 72 -7.72 -3.09 -8.12
N TYR A 73 -7.76 -2.88 -6.81
CA TYR A 73 -8.99 -2.87 -6.03
C TYR A 73 -9.98 -1.82 -6.55
N TYR A 74 -9.56 -0.56 -6.73
CA TYR A 74 -10.43 0.47 -7.28
C TYR A 74 -10.87 0.17 -8.71
N LEU A 75 -9.92 -0.16 -9.59
CA LEU A 75 -10.23 -0.32 -11.01
C LEU A 75 -11.19 -1.49 -11.23
N THR A 76 -10.96 -2.63 -10.61
CA THR A 76 -11.88 -3.79 -10.72
C THR A 76 -13.27 -3.45 -10.20
N THR A 77 -13.36 -2.84 -9.01
CA THR A 77 -14.63 -2.47 -8.39
C THR A 77 -15.42 -1.47 -9.23
N LEU A 78 -14.78 -0.38 -9.66
CA LEU A 78 -15.43 0.67 -10.42
C LEU A 78 -15.78 0.20 -11.85
N TRP A 79 -14.96 -0.67 -12.43
CA TRP A 79 -15.23 -1.27 -13.75
C TRP A 79 -16.48 -2.15 -13.74
N GLU A 80 -16.70 -2.89 -12.65
CA GLU A 80 -17.92 -3.69 -12.44
C GLU A 80 -19.16 -2.84 -12.10
N GLY A 81 -19.01 -1.52 -11.97
CA GLY A 81 -20.08 -0.61 -11.56
C GLY A 81 -20.30 -0.56 -10.05
N ALA A 82 -19.29 -0.93 -9.27
CA ALA A 82 -19.29 -0.96 -7.80
C ALA A 82 -20.47 -1.74 -7.17
N PRO A 83 -20.79 -2.97 -7.65
CA PRO A 83 -21.99 -3.71 -7.22
C PRO A 83 -21.95 -4.12 -5.75
N HIS A 84 -20.76 -4.19 -5.16
CA HIS A 84 -20.53 -4.58 -3.77
C HIS A 84 -20.46 -3.41 -2.79
N CYS A 85 -20.40 -2.18 -3.31
CA CYS A 85 -20.36 -0.98 -2.49
C CYS A 85 -21.76 -0.58 -2.04
N SER A 86 -21.86 -0.04 -0.83
CA SER A 86 -23.14 0.49 -0.34
C SER A 86 -23.57 1.72 -1.14
N PRO A 87 -24.86 1.85 -1.51
CA PRO A 87 -25.38 3.04 -2.17
C PRO A 87 -25.44 4.25 -1.23
N HIS A 88 -25.24 4.05 0.07
CA HIS A 88 -25.24 5.14 1.04
C HIS A 88 -23.99 6.02 0.83
N PRO A 89 -24.14 7.34 0.59
CA PRO A 89 -23.02 8.21 0.20
C PRO A 89 -21.85 8.21 1.20
N PHE A 90 -22.14 8.13 2.49
CA PHE A 90 -21.10 8.07 3.51
C PHE A 90 -20.23 6.83 3.37
N HIS A 91 -20.81 5.65 3.18
CA HIS A 91 -20.02 4.41 3.05
C HIS A 91 -19.21 4.41 1.77
N PHE A 92 -19.78 4.89 0.67
CA PHE A 92 -19.05 4.95 -0.60
C PHE A 92 -17.90 5.97 -0.55
N TRP A 93 -18.18 7.24 -0.22
CA TRP A 93 -17.16 8.27 -0.30
C TRP A 93 -16.16 8.22 0.85
N PHE A 94 -16.61 7.92 2.07
CA PHE A 94 -15.72 7.87 3.21
C PHE A 94 -15.01 6.52 3.31
N TYR A 95 -15.75 5.40 3.45
CA TYR A 95 -15.09 4.09 3.61
C TYR A 95 -14.42 3.60 2.35
N PHE A 96 -15.11 3.58 1.21
CA PHE A 96 -14.54 3.05 -0.01
C PHE A 96 -13.52 4.01 -0.66
N ILE A 97 -13.85 5.27 -0.92
CA ILE A 97 -12.93 6.20 -1.61
C ILE A 97 -11.87 6.83 -0.67
N THR A 98 -12.26 7.30 0.51
CA THR A 98 -11.32 8.10 1.32
C THR A 98 -10.31 7.23 2.06
N LEU A 99 -10.76 6.17 2.75
CA LEU A 99 -9.85 5.33 3.55
C LEU A 99 -8.84 4.59 2.67
N ASN A 100 -9.27 4.02 1.55
CA ASN A 100 -8.36 3.38 0.59
C ASN A 100 -7.48 4.42 -0.12
N GLY A 101 -8.01 5.62 -0.41
CA GLY A 101 -7.24 6.69 -1.06
C GLY A 101 -5.94 7.08 -0.33
N PHE A 102 -5.87 6.89 0.99
CA PHE A 102 -4.63 7.06 1.73
C PHE A 102 -3.51 6.12 1.25
N TRP A 103 -3.86 4.89 0.85
CA TRP A 103 -2.91 3.86 0.38
C TRP A 103 -2.49 4.06 -1.08
N ILE A 104 -2.99 5.13 -1.73
CA ILE A 104 -2.40 5.67 -2.97
C ILE A 104 -1.50 6.86 -2.65
N VAL A 105 -2.05 7.86 -1.94
CA VAL A 105 -1.37 9.16 -1.76
C VAL A 105 -0.11 9.04 -0.93
N ILE A 106 -0.16 8.34 0.21
CA ILE A 106 0.99 8.21 1.11
C ILE A 106 2.10 7.38 0.43
N PRO A 107 1.82 6.21 -0.17
CA PRO A 107 2.83 5.46 -0.91
C PRO A 107 3.50 6.26 -2.04
N LEU A 108 2.75 7.07 -2.81
CA LEU A 108 3.34 7.90 -3.85
C LEU A 108 4.37 8.91 -3.31
N ILE A 109 4.07 9.55 -2.17
CA ILE A 109 4.99 10.48 -1.53
C ILE A 109 6.26 9.75 -1.05
N ILE A 110 6.10 8.57 -0.44
CA ILE A 110 7.22 7.74 0.04
C ILE A 110 8.08 7.25 -1.13
N MET A 111 7.46 6.80 -2.23
CA MET A 111 8.14 6.38 -3.45
C MET A 111 8.95 7.53 -4.05
N PHE A 112 8.38 8.73 -4.14
CA PHE A 112 9.10 9.89 -4.65
C PHE A 112 10.32 10.23 -3.78
N SER A 113 10.13 10.27 -2.46
CA SER A 113 11.20 10.56 -1.50
C SER A 113 12.34 9.53 -1.56
N SER A 114 12.00 8.24 -1.47
CA SER A 114 12.99 7.16 -1.49
C SER A 114 13.63 6.97 -2.87
N GLY A 115 12.85 7.11 -3.93
CA GLY A 115 13.33 7.06 -5.31
C GLY A 115 14.35 8.15 -5.60
N ARG A 116 14.08 9.38 -5.14
CA ARG A 116 15.04 10.50 -5.24
C ARG A 116 16.33 10.21 -4.48
N ALA A 117 16.25 9.68 -3.25
CA ALA A 117 17.44 9.33 -2.47
C ALA A 117 18.30 8.27 -3.17
N MET A 118 17.67 7.21 -3.70
CA MET A 118 18.36 6.16 -4.46
C MET A 118 19.00 6.71 -5.74
N TYR A 119 18.28 7.55 -6.49
CA TYR A 119 18.79 8.19 -7.70
C TYR A 119 20.05 9.02 -7.42
N VAL A 120 20.02 9.87 -6.40
CA VAL A 120 21.17 10.70 -6.01
C VAL A 120 22.38 9.84 -5.66
N ALA A 121 22.18 8.80 -4.84
CA ALA A 121 23.26 7.89 -4.44
C ALA A 121 23.90 7.18 -5.65
N LEU A 122 23.09 6.71 -6.60
CA LEU A 122 23.57 6.07 -7.83
C LEU A 122 24.33 7.06 -8.72
N ALA A 123 23.81 8.29 -8.88
CA ALA A 123 24.46 9.33 -9.68
C ALA A 123 25.84 9.72 -9.12
N GLU A 124 25.97 9.82 -7.80
CA GLU A 124 27.26 10.08 -7.13
C GLU A 124 28.24 8.93 -7.32
N GLN A 125 27.79 7.68 -7.19
CA GLN A 125 28.62 6.50 -7.40
C GLN A 125 29.17 6.46 -8.84
N GLN A 126 28.34 6.76 -9.84
CA GLN A 126 28.75 6.82 -11.24
C GLN A 126 29.81 7.91 -11.49
N ARG A 127 29.65 9.10 -10.89
CA ARG A 127 30.63 10.20 -11.00
C ARG A 127 31.98 9.80 -10.39
N ARG A 128 31.97 9.20 -9.19
CA ARG A 128 33.19 8.71 -8.54
C ARG A 128 33.90 7.63 -9.37
N GLY A 129 33.14 6.74 -10.01
CA GLY A 129 33.69 5.71 -10.90
C GLY A 129 34.39 6.28 -12.14
N LYS A 130 33.85 7.36 -12.73
CA LYS A 130 34.50 8.06 -13.86
C LYS A 130 35.78 8.77 -13.45
N SER A 131 35.79 9.44 -12.30
CA SER A 131 36.97 10.16 -11.80
C SER A 131 38.14 9.25 -11.45
N LYS A 132 37.92 7.97 -11.13
CA LYS A 132 38.99 7.00 -10.86
C LYS A 132 39.61 6.38 -12.12
N ARG A 133 39.02 6.61 -13.30
CA ARG A 133 39.49 6.07 -14.60
C ARG A 133 40.30 7.09 -15.41
N LEU A 134 40.30 8.35 -14.98
CA LEU A 134 41.15 9.44 -15.49
C LEU A 134 42.40 9.53 -14.59
#